data_AF-A0A8X6Y239-F1
#
_entry.id   AF-A0A8X6Y239-F1
#
_cell.length_a   1.000
_cell.length_b   1.000
_cell.length_c   1.000
_cell.angle_alpha   90.00
_cell.angle_beta   90.00
_cell.angle_gamma   90.00
#
_symmetry.space_group_name_H-M   'P 1'
#
loop_
_entity.id
_entity.type
_entity.pdbx_description
1 polymer ?
#
loop_
_entity_poly.entity_id
_entity_poly.type
_entity_poly.pdbx_seq_one_letter_code
_entity_poly.pdbx_strand_id
1 'polypeptide(L)'
;MAAFQERSFSSQLLLSLSVFLHRRYRFKRLIDVLYSLGFAALYCKTVQYEISTAYPPQPRILSSESGALVLYVGDNADINVHTLDGNNTLHVMGIIKIVTPKDVY
;
A
#
# COMPACT_ATOMS: atom_id res chain seq x y z
N MET A 1 -4.08 -19.70 -36.95
CA MET A 1 -5.06 -19.42 -35.87
C MET A 1 -4.32 -18.67 -34.77
N ALA A 2 -4.51 -17.36 -34.67
CA ALA A 2 -3.91 -16.57 -33.59
C ALA A 2 -4.82 -16.68 -32.37
N ALA A 3 -4.30 -17.20 -31.26
CA ALA A 3 -5.01 -17.24 -29.99
C ALA A 3 -5.15 -15.80 -29.47
N PHE A 4 -6.36 -15.27 -29.54
CA PHE A 4 -6.72 -13.99 -28.94
C PHE A 4 -6.87 -14.22 -27.43
N GLN A 5 -5.85 -13.84 -26.64
CA GLN A 5 -5.98 -13.80 -25.19
C GLN A 5 -7.02 -12.73 -24.85
N GLU A 6 -8.21 -13.14 -24.41
CA GLU A 6 -9.25 -12.20 -24.00
C GLU A 6 -8.67 -11.25 -22.96
N ARG A 7 -8.67 -9.96 -23.30
CA ARG A 7 -8.24 -8.89 -22.41
C ARG A 7 -9.14 -8.95 -21.19
N SER A 8 -8.58 -9.47 -20.10
CA SER A 8 -9.16 -9.55 -18.77
C SER A 8 -9.79 -8.21 -18.40
N PHE A 9 -11.11 -8.08 -18.58
CA PHE A 9 -11.88 -7.02 -17.95
C PHE A 9 -11.89 -7.32 -16.45
N SER A 10 -10.81 -6.93 -15.77
CA SER A 10 -10.78 -6.94 -14.32
C SER A 10 -11.67 -5.81 -13.86
N SER A 11 -12.96 -6.10 -13.63
CA SER A 11 -13.88 -5.13 -13.06
C SER A 11 -13.29 -4.63 -11.74
N GLN A 12 -13.00 -3.33 -11.67
CA GLN A 12 -12.48 -2.69 -10.46
C GLN A 12 -13.42 -2.91 -9.27
N LEU A 13 -14.74 -3.02 -9.53
CA LEU A 13 -15.75 -3.35 -8.53
C LEU A 13 -15.59 -4.77 -7.98
N LEU A 14 -15.32 -5.75 -8.84
CA LEU A 14 -15.10 -7.13 -8.38
C LEU A 14 -13.82 -7.22 -7.56
N LEU A 15 -12.75 -6.52 -7.98
CA LEU A 15 -11.50 -6.47 -7.22
C LEU A 15 -11.69 -5.80 -5.86
N SER A 16 -12.35 -4.64 -5.80
CA SER A 16 -12.59 -3.93 -4.54
C SER A 16 -13.49 -4.73 -3.59
N LEU A 17 -14.56 -5.36 -4.10
CA LEU A 17 -15.39 -6.27 -3.33
C LEU A 17 -14.57 -7.44 -2.76
N SER A 18 -13.69 -8.01 -3.57
CA SER A 18 -12.85 -9.14 -3.14
C SER A 18 -11.86 -8.74 -2.05
N VAL A 19 -11.27 -7.55 -2.16
CA VAL A 19 -10.37 -6.99 -1.13
C VAL A 19 -11.15 -6.72 0.15
N PHE A 20 -12.36 -6.17 0.05
CA PHE A 20 -13.24 -5.96 1.20
C PHE A 20 -13.56 -7.29 1.92
N LEU A 21 -13.99 -8.31 1.17
CA LEU A 21 -14.29 -9.64 1.72
C LEU A 21 -13.03 -10.30 2.31
N HIS A 22 -11.88 -10.13 1.64
CA HIS A 22 -10.60 -10.63 2.12
C HIS A 22 -10.23 -10.01 3.47
N ARG A 23 -10.33 -8.68 3.61
CA ARG A 23 -10.05 -7.98 4.87
C ARG A 23 -11.05 -8.30 5.97
N ARG A 24 -12.34 -8.45 5.63
CA ARG A 24 -13.42 -8.69 6.59
C ARG A 24 -13.43 -10.11 7.17
N TYR A 25 -13.21 -11.11 6.32
CA TYR A 25 -13.38 -12.52 6.69
C TYR A 25 -12.09 -13.34 6.67
N ARG A 26 -11.03 -12.86 5.99
CA ARG A 26 -9.73 -13.54 5.85
C ARG A 26 -9.84 -15.00 5.34
N PHE A 27 -10.90 -15.31 4.59
CA PHE A 27 -11.22 -16.68 4.18
C PHE A 27 -11.13 -16.86 2.67
N LYS A 28 -10.08 -17.55 2.22
CA LYS A 28 -9.79 -17.79 0.79
C LYS A 28 -10.92 -18.54 0.07
N ARG A 29 -11.47 -19.60 0.68
CA ARG A 29 -12.49 -20.45 0.05
C ARG A 29 -13.76 -19.68 -0.30
N LEU A 30 -14.18 -18.72 0.52
CA LEU A 30 -15.33 -17.86 0.21
C LEU A 30 -15.10 -17.04 -1.07
N ILE A 31 -13.90 -16.46 -1.22
CA ILE A 31 -13.54 -15.69 -2.40
C ILE A 31 -13.47 -16.60 -3.63
N ASP A 32 -12.92 -17.81 -3.50
CA ASP A 32 -12.85 -18.77 -4.60
C ASP A 32 -14.26 -19.23 -5.06
N VAL A 33 -15.19 -19.45 -4.13
CA VAL A 33 -16.60 -19.75 -4.46
C VAL A 33 -17.26 -18.57 -5.16
N LEU A 34 -17.13 -17.35 -4.62
CA LEU A 34 -17.70 -16.16 -5.25
C LEU A 34 -17.08 -15.84 -6.61
N TYR A 35 -15.79 -16.14 -6.80
CA TYR A 35 -15.11 -16.04 -8.08
C TYR A 35 -15.69 -17.04 -9.09
N SER A 36 -15.94 -18.29 -8.68
CA SER A 36 -16.57 -19.30 -9.56
C SER A 36 -17.98 -18.92 -10.00
N LEU A 37 -18.68 -18.12 -9.20
CA LEU A 37 -20.01 -17.58 -9.50
C LEU A 37 -19.97 -16.23 -10.25
N GLY A 38 -18.78 -15.66 -10.49
CA GLY A 38 -18.62 -14.36 -11.17
C GLY A 38 -18.84 -13.12 -10.30
N PHE A 39 -18.96 -13.28 -8.97
CA PHE A 39 -19.19 -12.18 -8.02
C PHE A 39 -17.92 -11.63 -7.37
N ALA A 40 -16.76 -12.26 -7.56
CA ALA A 40 -15.48 -11.80 -7.02
C ALA A 40 -14.37 -11.91 -8.06
N ALA A 41 -13.27 -11.22 -7.83
CA ALA A 41 -12.00 -11.40 -8.51
C ALA A 41 -11.24 -12.61 -7.93
N LEU A 42 -10.36 -13.18 -8.75
CA LEU A 42 -9.50 -14.29 -8.33
C LEU A 42 -8.71 -13.91 -7.07
N TYR A 43 -8.70 -14.79 -6.07
CA TYR A 43 -8.03 -14.55 -4.79
C TYR A 43 -6.57 -14.09 -4.95
N CYS A 44 -5.84 -14.67 -5.89
CA CYS A 44 -4.45 -14.28 -6.19
C CYS A 44 -4.34 -12.79 -6.59
N LYS A 45 -5.26 -12.30 -7.43
CA LYS A 45 -5.31 -10.88 -7.82
C LYS A 45 -5.65 -9.97 -6.65
N THR A 46 -6.55 -10.42 -5.78
CA THR A 46 -6.95 -9.70 -4.55
C THR A 46 -5.77 -9.51 -3.61
N VAL A 47 -5.00 -10.57 -3.35
CA VAL A 47 -3.80 -10.50 -2.51
C VAL A 47 -2.71 -9.67 -3.16
N GLN A 48 -2.49 -9.84 -4.47
CA GLN A 48 -1.52 -9.04 -5.20
C GLN A 48 -1.85 -7.54 -5.13
N TYR A 49 -3.13 -7.17 -5.26
CA TYR A 49 -3.57 -5.79 -5.09
C TYR A 49 -3.35 -5.28 -3.67
N GLU A 50 -3.63 -6.08 -2.64
CA GLU A 50 -3.38 -5.69 -1.25
C GLU A 50 -1.88 -5.46 -1.00
N ILE A 51 -1.01 -6.34 -1.51
CA ILE A 51 0.45 -6.17 -1.39
C ILE A 51 0.92 -4.92 -2.12
N SER A 52 0.48 -4.70 -3.36
CA SER A 52 0.87 -3.52 -4.15
C SER A 52 0.40 -2.20 -3.53
N THR A 53 -0.72 -2.21 -2.80
CA THR A 53 -1.21 -1.03 -2.08
C THR A 53 -0.52 -0.81 -0.75
N ALA A 54 -0.09 -1.87 -0.08
CA ALA A 54 0.70 -1.79 1.15
C ALA A 54 2.16 -1.38 0.90
N TYR A 55 2.74 -1.86 -0.21
CA TYR A 55 4.11 -1.59 -0.63
C TYR A 55 4.10 -0.97 -2.03
N PRO A 56 3.66 0.30 -2.16
CA PRO A 56 3.74 0.97 -3.43
C PRO A 56 5.22 1.02 -3.88
N PRO A 57 5.51 0.84 -5.17
CA PRO A 57 6.85 1.06 -5.68
C PRO A 57 7.29 2.47 -5.29
N GLN A 58 8.52 2.60 -4.80
CA GLN A 58 9.03 3.90 -4.40
C GLN A 58 8.94 4.85 -5.60
N PRO A 59 8.30 6.03 -5.43
CA PRO A 59 8.25 7.01 -6.51
C PRO A 59 9.69 7.34 -6.92
N ARG A 60 9.93 7.61 -8.21
CA ARG A 60 11.21 8.16 -8.64
C ARG A 60 11.32 9.58 -8.09
N ILE A 61 11.93 9.69 -6.92
CA ILE A 61 12.19 10.96 -6.27
C ILE A 61 13.36 11.62 -7.01
N LEU A 62 13.09 12.78 -7.62
CA LEU A 62 14.12 13.63 -8.22
C LEU A 62 15.17 13.97 -7.15
N SER A 63 16.46 13.85 -7.51
CA SER A 63 17.55 14.24 -6.62
C SER A 63 17.60 15.77 -6.49
N SER A 64 18.26 16.26 -5.44
CA SER A 64 18.52 17.70 -5.31
C SER A 64 19.32 18.25 -6.50
N GLU A 65 20.21 17.42 -7.09
CA GLU A 65 20.98 17.74 -8.31
C GLU A 65 20.09 17.99 -9.54
N SER A 66 18.93 17.34 -9.61
CA SER A 66 17.93 17.57 -10.66
C SER A 66 17.07 18.83 -10.46
N GLY A 67 17.40 19.65 -9.45
CA GLY A 67 16.73 20.93 -9.17
C GLY A 67 15.45 20.80 -8.34
N ALA A 68 15.15 19.62 -7.80
CA ALA A 68 14.06 19.42 -6.86
C ALA A 68 14.43 19.95 -5.47
N LEU A 69 13.48 20.61 -4.80
CA LEU A 69 13.63 20.98 -3.39
C LEU A 69 13.37 19.74 -2.54
N VAL A 70 14.35 19.35 -1.72
CA VAL A 70 14.26 18.19 -0.83
C VAL A 70 14.41 18.67 0.62
N LEU A 71 13.38 18.45 1.43
CA LEU A 71 13.36 18.79 2.86
C LEU A 71 13.17 17.51 3.68
N TYR A 72 13.84 17.44 4.83
CA TYR A 72 13.63 16.40 5.83
C TYR A 72 13.07 17.05 7.08
N VAL A 73 11.90 16.61 7.53
CA VAL A 73 11.26 17.07 8.76
C VAL A 73 11.24 15.89 9.71
N GLY A 74 11.92 16.04 10.85
CA GLY A 74 11.92 15.05 11.92
C GLY A 74 11.02 15.50 13.06
N ASP A 75 10.31 14.55 13.67
CA ASP A 75 9.62 14.77 14.94
C ASP A 75 9.95 13.63 15.91
N ASN A 76 10.05 13.96 17.19
CA ASN A 76 10.35 13.01 18.25
C ASN A 76 9.05 12.57 18.93
N ALA A 77 8.94 11.26 19.18
CA ALA A 77 7.91 10.66 19.98
C ALA A 77 8.57 9.96 21.17
N ASP A 78 8.46 10.59 22.33
CA ASP A 78 8.87 10.05 23.61
C ASP A 78 7.66 9.40 24.30
N ILE A 79 7.68 8.08 24.45
CA ILE A 79 6.62 7.34 25.12
C ILE A 79 7.14 6.84 26.46
N ASN A 80 6.53 7.35 27.55
CA ASN A 80 6.74 6.81 28.88
C ASN A 80 6.01 5.47 28.99
N VAL A 81 6.74 4.37 28.86
CA VAL A 81 6.19 3.01 28.97
C VAL A 81 6.04 2.67 30.47
N HIS A 82 5.12 3.34 31.17
CA HIS A 82 4.71 3.12 32.56
C HIS A 82 5.74 2.43 33.49
N THR A 83 6.93 2.99 33.59
CA THR A 83 7.90 2.66 34.64
C THR A 83 7.79 3.74 35.71
N LEU A 84 7.53 3.33 36.94
CA LEU A 84 7.34 4.23 38.09
C LEU A 84 8.58 5.07 38.41
N ASP A 85 9.74 4.70 37.87
CA ASP A 85 11.04 5.34 38.06
C ASP A 85 11.49 6.20 36.86
N GLY A 86 10.73 6.24 35.76
CA GLY A 86 11.10 6.99 34.55
C GLY A 86 12.27 6.38 33.76
N ASN A 87 12.76 5.19 34.10
CA ASN A 87 13.75 4.47 33.32
C ASN A 87 13.07 3.62 32.23
N ASN A 88 13.70 3.43 31.06
CA ASN A 88 13.15 2.70 29.91
C ASN A 88 11.99 3.42 29.17
N THR A 89 12.12 4.73 28.94
CA THR A 89 11.27 5.42 27.97
C THR A 89 11.57 4.93 26.56
N LEU A 90 10.52 4.80 25.74
CA LEU A 90 10.68 4.52 24.32
C LEU A 90 10.88 5.85 23.59
N HIS A 91 12.09 6.06 23.07
CA HIS A 91 12.42 7.21 22.23
C HIS A 91 12.35 6.78 20.75
N VAL A 92 11.44 7.37 19.99
CA VAL A 92 11.31 7.16 18.55
C VAL A 92 11.43 8.50 17.83
N MET A 93 12.10 8.53 16.69
CA MET A 93 12.11 9.68 15.79
C MET A 93 11.47 9.28 14.46
N GLY A 94 10.42 9.98 14.06
CA GLY A 94 9.82 9.87 12.74
C GLY A 94 10.41 10.92 11.82
N ILE A 95 10.91 10.53 10.65
CA ILE A 95 11.39 11.47 9.62
C ILE A 95 10.49 11.39 8.40
N ILE A 96 10.00 12.54 7.95
CA ILE A 96 9.29 12.71 6.69
C ILE A 96 10.22 13.39 5.68
N LYS A 97 10.39 12.76 4.52
CA LYS A 97 11.07 13.34 3.36
C LYS A 97 10.05 14.02 2.46
N ILE A 98 10.15 15.33 2.31
CA ILE A 98 9.30 16.16 1.45
C ILE A 98 10.09 16.51 0.20
N VAL A 99 9.55 16.21 -0.98
CA VAL A 99 10.18 16.54 -2.26
C VAL A 99 9.23 17.36 -3.10
N THR A 100 9.63 18.60 -3.41
CA THR A 100 8.92 19.46 -4.37
C THR A 100 9.66 19.39 -5.71
N PRO A 101 9.04 18.82 -6.76
CA PRO A 101 9.64 18.80 -8.08
C PRO A 101 9.83 20.23 -8.60
N LYS A 102 10.85 20.44 -9.43
CA LYS A 102 11.03 21.69 -10.15
C LYS A 102 9.92 21.82 -11.19
N ASP A 103 9.22 22.96 -11.22
CA ASP A 103 8.32 23.26 -12.33
C ASP A 103 9.13 23.27 -13.63
N VAL A 104 8.76 22.40 -14.55
CA VAL A 104 9.26 22.41 -15.93
C VAL A 104 8.37 23.38 -16.70
N TYR A 105 8.68 24.67 -16.62
CA TYR A 105 8.21 25.67 -17.60
C TYR A 105 9.17 25.70 -18.79
#